data_AF-A0AAW2MN65-F1
#
_entry.id   AF-A0AAW2MN65-F1
#
_cell.length_a   1.000
_cell.length_b   1.000
_cell.length_c   1.000
_cell.angle_alpha   90.00
_cell.angle_beta   90.00
_cell.angle_gamma   90.00
#
_symmetry.space_group_name_H-M   'P 1'
#
loop_
_entity.id
_entity.type
_entity.pdbx_description
1 polymer ?
#
loop_
_entity_poly.entity_id
_entity_poly.type
_entity_poly.pdbx_seq_one_letter_code
_entity_poly.pdbx_strand_id
1 'polypeptide(L)'
;MRHGIKLSKKQFPKTDEEFKRCYSDASFQSDDNDAKSQSGFVFKLNGGVVSWKSSKQATTANSTTEAEYIAASETIKEAVWMKNYIQELGMVPSIAETVIILCDNTAAIAQAKEPRSHHRSKHILRYYHLLREMVSRGDVRMDRVSSAENTIDALTKPMLQITHTKYLDKMGLRTMADWL
;
A
#
# COMPACT_ATOMS: atom_id res chain seq x y z
N MET A 1 20.13 9.12 -11.24
CA MET A 1 19.58 10.22 -10.43
C MET A 1 19.39 9.75 -9.00
N ARG A 2 19.88 10.50 -8.00
CA ARG A 2 19.62 10.22 -6.59
C ARG A 2 18.37 10.99 -6.16
N HIS A 3 17.39 10.29 -5.60
CA HIS A 3 16.14 10.85 -5.08
C HIS A 3 16.20 10.82 -3.55
N GLY A 4 15.53 11.76 -2.89
CA GLY A 4 15.45 11.80 -1.42
C GLY A 4 14.14 12.44 -0.93
N ILE A 5 13.95 12.44 0.39
CA ILE A 5 12.77 13.02 1.06
C ILE A 5 13.14 14.38 1.69
N LYS A 6 12.61 15.49 1.16
CA LYS A 6 12.82 16.83 1.74
C LYS A 6 11.74 17.12 2.79
N LEU A 7 12.13 17.11 4.07
CA LEU A 7 11.26 17.51 5.17
C LEU A 7 11.42 19.03 5.40
N SER A 8 10.44 19.85 5.00
CA SER A 8 10.41 21.28 5.33
C SER A 8 9.25 21.62 6.27
N LYS A 9 9.52 22.45 7.30
CA LYS A 9 8.51 22.88 8.30
C LYS A 9 7.35 23.70 7.71
N LYS A 10 7.47 24.18 6.46
CA LYS A 10 6.56 25.20 5.88
C LYS A 10 5.53 24.67 4.89
N GLN A 11 5.49 23.37 4.58
CA GLN A 11 4.79 22.93 3.37
C GLN A 11 3.85 21.73 3.48
N PHE A 12 3.61 21.24 4.69
CA PHE A 12 2.71 20.09 4.86
C PHE A 12 1.46 20.51 5.62
N PRO A 13 0.25 20.24 5.08
CA PRO A 13 -0.96 20.41 5.86
C PRO A 13 -0.79 19.60 7.15
N LYS A 14 -1.04 20.25 8.29
CA LYS A 14 -0.99 19.65 9.63
C LYS A 14 -2.20 18.73 9.82
N THR A 15 -2.30 17.67 9.05
CA THR A 15 -3.44 16.76 9.14
C THR A 15 -2.92 15.35 9.41
N ASP A 16 -3.09 14.93 10.65
CA ASP A 16 -3.00 13.57 11.17
C ASP A 16 -3.64 12.51 10.25
N GLU A 17 -4.59 12.92 9.41
CA GLU A 17 -5.29 12.11 8.41
C GLU A 17 -4.37 11.41 7.39
N GLU A 18 -3.21 11.97 7.05
CA GLU A 18 -2.33 11.36 6.04
C GLU A 18 -1.59 10.13 6.56
N PHE A 19 -1.27 10.06 7.85
CA PHE A 19 -0.65 8.86 8.42
C PHE A 19 -1.58 7.65 8.35
N LYS A 20 -2.89 7.89 8.46
CA LYS A 20 -3.90 6.84 8.51
C LYS A 20 -4.08 6.11 7.17
N ARG A 21 -3.40 6.52 6.10
CA ARG A 21 -3.64 5.98 4.75
C ARG A 21 -2.37 5.39 4.16
N CYS A 22 -2.50 4.17 3.65
CA CYS A 22 -1.46 3.52 2.87
C CYS A 22 -2.05 2.96 1.58
N TYR A 23 -1.25 2.98 0.52
CA TYR A 23 -1.63 2.47 -0.79
C TYR A 23 -1.12 1.04 -0.94
N SER A 24 -1.93 0.17 -1.54
CA SER A 24 -1.58 -1.21 -1.88
C SER A 24 -2.01 -1.49 -3.32
N ASP A 25 -1.16 -2.20 -4.06
CA ASP A 25 -1.43 -2.60 -5.44
C ASP A 25 -0.65 -3.85 -5.81
N ALA A 26 -1.14 -4.56 -6.83
CA ALA A 26 -0.40 -5.62 -7.48
C ALA A 26 -0.48 -5.57 -9.01
N SER A 27 0.65 -5.86 -9.66
CA SER A 27 0.70 -6.16 -11.09
C SER A 27 0.67 -7.66 -11.31
N PHE A 28 -0.47 -8.18 -11.76
CA PHE A 28 -0.71 -9.61 -11.97
C PHE A 28 0.19 -10.19 -13.07
N GLN A 29 0.80 -11.36 -12.84
CA GLN A 29 1.64 -12.06 -13.81
C GLN A 29 2.71 -11.17 -14.46
N SER A 30 3.31 -10.27 -13.67
CA SER A 30 4.28 -9.30 -14.16
C SER A 30 5.66 -9.89 -14.47
N ASP A 31 5.96 -11.12 -14.02
CA ASP A 31 7.21 -11.82 -14.34
C ASP A 31 6.97 -12.91 -15.38
N ASP A 32 7.55 -12.74 -16.57
CA ASP A 32 7.41 -13.67 -17.70
C ASP A 32 8.01 -15.07 -17.44
N ASN A 33 8.92 -15.21 -16.47
CA ASN A 33 9.60 -16.48 -16.22
C ASN A 33 8.80 -17.45 -15.35
N ASP A 34 8.10 -16.95 -14.33
CA ASP A 34 7.35 -17.79 -13.38
C ASP A 34 5.91 -17.31 -13.12
N ALA A 35 5.43 -16.35 -13.91
CA ALA A 35 4.08 -15.78 -13.86
C ALA A 35 3.70 -15.21 -12.47
N LYS A 36 4.68 -14.92 -11.61
CA LYS A 36 4.39 -14.31 -10.31
C LYS A 36 4.11 -12.82 -10.47
N SER A 37 3.20 -12.33 -9.65
CA SER A 37 2.81 -10.93 -9.64
C SER A 37 3.82 -10.09 -8.86
N GLN A 38 3.86 -8.78 -9.14
CA GLN A 38 4.58 -7.79 -8.34
C GLN A 38 3.62 -7.15 -7.35
N SER A 39 3.94 -7.13 -6.07
CA SER A 39 3.20 -6.40 -5.05
C SER A 39 3.93 -5.14 -4.63
N GLY A 40 3.18 -4.11 -4.27
CA GLY A 40 3.75 -2.91 -3.69
C GLY A 40 2.84 -2.26 -2.65
N PHE A 41 3.48 -1.48 -1.79
CA PHE A 41 2.77 -0.55 -0.92
C PHE A 41 3.55 0.74 -0.72
N VAL A 42 2.83 1.79 -0.33
CA VAL A 42 3.39 3.09 0.04
C VAL A 42 2.64 3.64 1.26
N PHE A 43 3.40 4.01 2.29
CA PHE A 43 2.94 4.74 3.46
C PHE A 43 3.41 6.19 3.38
N LYS A 44 2.48 7.11 3.61
CA LYS A 44 2.77 8.54 3.63
C LYS A 44 2.60 9.10 5.03
N LEU A 45 3.42 10.10 5.35
CA LEU A 45 3.30 10.91 6.55
C LEU A 45 3.59 12.35 6.15
N ASN A 46 2.65 13.27 6.41
CA ASN A 46 2.78 14.69 6.09
C ASN A 46 3.24 14.92 4.63
N GLY A 47 2.53 14.35 3.67
CA GLY A 47 2.78 14.52 2.24
C GLY A 47 3.97 13.74 1.67
N GLY A 48 4.89 13.26 2.50
CA GLY A 48 6.07 12.50 2.10
C GLY A 48 5.93 10.99 2.33
N VAL A 49 6.50 10.18 1.45
CA VAL A 49 6.61 8.73 1.65
C VAL A 49 7.62 8.42 2.75
N VAL A 50 7.26 7.54 3.70
CA VAL A 50 8.10 7.14 4.84
C VAL A 50 8.40 5.65 4.89
N SER A 51 7.52 4.81 4.33
CA SER A 51 7.78 3.38 4.12
C SER A 51 7.18 2.97 2.78
N TRP A 52 7.90 2.13 2.03
CA TRP A 52 7.46 1.62 0.74
C TRP A 52 8.08 0.27 0.44
N LYS A 53 7.43 -0.48 -0.43
CA LYS A 53 7.92 -1.77 -0.92
C LYS A 53 7.49 -2.00 -2.35
N SER A 54 8.36 -2.63 -3.11
CA SER A 54 8.06 -3.27 -4.39
C SER A 54 8.73 -4.64 -4.36
N SER A 55 7.94 -5.71 -4.43
CA SER A 55 8.47 -7.07 -4.30
C SER A 55 7.65 -8.08 -5.07
N LYS A 56 8.35 -9.03 -5.68
CA LYS A 56 7.74 -10.18 -6.33
C LYS A 56 7.02 -11.05 -5.30
N GLN A 57 5.79 -11.46 -5.60
CA GLN A 57 5.03 -12.35 -4.74
C GLN A 57 5.73 -13.69 -4.59
N ALA A 58 5.66 -14.29 -3.41
CA ALA A 58 6.23 -15.63 -3.18
C ALA A 58 5.36 -16.74 -3.80
N THR A 59 4.06 -16.48 -3.96
CA THR A 59 3.06 -17.43 -4.46
C THR A 59 2.47 -16.90 -5.75
N THR A 60 2.26 -17.77 -6.72
CA THR A 60 1.56 -17.42 -7.98
C THR A 60 0.08 -17.22 -7.68
N ALA A 61 -0.44 -16.05 -8.00
CA ALA A 61 -1.86 -15.76 -7.93
C ALA A 61 -2.59 -16.34 -9.16
N ASN A 62 -3.86 -16.70 -9.02
CA ASN A 62 -4.68 -17.20 -10.14
C ASN A 62 -5.55 -16.10 -10.78
N SER A 63 -5.53 -14.88 -10.22
CA SER A 63 -6.26 -13.74 -10.75
C SER A 63 -5.66 -12.42 -10.25
N THR A 64 -5.96 -11.32 -10.94
CA THR A 64 -5.62 -9.97 -10.47
C THR A 64 -6.17 -9.71 -9.08
N THR A 65 -7.41 -10.10 -8.80
CA THR A 65 -8.00 -9.94 -7.46
C THR A 65 -7.23 -10.68 -6.38
N GLU A 66 -6.74 -11.89 -6.68
CA GLU A 66 -5.92 -12.65 -5.75
C GLU A 66 -4.55 -11.99 -5.53
N ALA A 67 -3.92 -11.48 -6.59
CA ALA A 67 -2.66 -10.74 -6.47
C ALA A 67 -2.82 -9.48 -5.61
N GLU A 68 -3.88 -8.69 -5.85
CA GLU A 68 -4.23 -7.51 -5.05
C GLU A 68 -4.48 -7.88 -3.59
N TYR A 69 -5.13 -9.01 -3.34
CA TYR A 69 -5.38 -9.47 -1.99
C TYR A 69 -4.09 -9.86 -1.25
N ILE A 70 -3.14 -10.51 -1.93
CA ILE A 70 -1.80 -10.79 -1.37
C ILE A 70 -1.09 -9.48 -1.04
N ALA A 71 -1.11 -8.50 -1.95
CA ALA A 71 -0.49 -7.20 -1.72
C ALA A 71 -1.09 -6.52 -0.49
N ALA A 72 -2.41 -6.44 -0.40
CA ALA A 72 -3.12 -5.86 0.74
C ALA A 72 -2.77 -6.56 2.06
N SER A 73 -2.68 -7.89 2.05
CA SER A 73 -2.32 -8.66 3.24
C SER A 73 -0.87 -8.43 3.69
N GLU A 74 0.07 -8.20 2.77
CA GLU A 74 1.43 -7.77 3.12
C GLU A 74 1.46 -6.32 3.63
N THR A 75 0.67 -5.42 3.02
CA THR A 75 0.51 -4.03 3.49
C THR A 75 -0.01 -3.96 4.91
N ILE A 76 -0.92 -4.86 5.32
CA ILE A 76 -1.45 -4.91 6.69
C ILE A 76 -0.36 -5.14 7.73
N LYS A 77 0.60 -6.01 7.44
CA LYS A 77 1.70 -6.30 8.38
C LYS A 77 2.50 -5.04 8.65
N GLU A 78 2.83 -4.31 7.59
CA GLU A 78 3.52 -3.02 7.69
C GLU A 78 2.65 -1.97 8.40
N ALA A 79 1.35 -1.90 8.10
CA ALA A 79 0.43 -0.95 8.71
C ALA A 79 0.34 -1.13 10.23
N VAL A 80 0.20 -2.37 10.69
CA VAL A 80 0.16 -2.70 12.12
C VAL A 80 1.50 -2.39 12.79
N TRP A 81 2.62 -2.73 12.13
CA TRP A 81 3.95 -2.40 12.65
C TRP A 81 4.17 -0.89 12.78
N MET A 82 3.88 -0.13 11.72
CA MET A 82 3.98 1.34 11.69
C MET A 82 3.10 1.99 12.76
N LYS A 83 1.86 1.50 12.93
CA LYS A 83 0.94 1.96 13.97
C LYS A 83 1.56 1.79 15.35
N ASN A 84 2.00 0.57 15.69
CA ASN A 84 2.61 0.27 17.00
C ASN A 84 3.88 1.11 17.24
N TYR A 85 4.75 1.20 16.23
CA TYR A 85 6.00 1.95 16.33
C TYR A 85 5.77 3.42 16.68
N ILE A 86 4.82 4.09 16.02
CA ILE A 86 4.58 5.52 16.28
C ILE A 86 3.76 5.73 17.56
N GLN A 87 2.90 4.77 17.94
CA GLN A 87 2.27 4.78 19.28
C GLN A 87 3.32 4.79 20.38
N GLU A 88 4.34 3.94 20.27
CA GLU A 88 5.46 3.87 21.23
C GLU A 88 6.26 5.17 21.25
N LEU A 89 6.43 5.85 20.11
CA LEU A 89 7.12 7.14 20.06
C LEU A 89 6.30 8.31 20.65
N GLY A 90 5.00 8.12 20.92
CA GLY A 90 4.13 9.16 21.49
C GLY A 90 3.92 10.37 20.57
N MET A 91 4.22 10.25 19.27
CA MET A 91 4.28 11.39 18.35
C MET A 91 2.92 11.82 17.80
N VAL A 92 1.94 10.91 17.72
CA VAL A 92 0.66 11.14 17.03
C VAL A 92 -0.49 10.51 17.84
N PRO A 93 -1.24 11.27 18.66
CA PRO A 93 -2.33 10.72 19.49
C PRO A 93 -3.45 10.03 18.70
N SER A 94 -3.72 10.48 17.47
CA SER A 94 -4.77 9.96 16.58
C SER A 94 -4.42 8.63 15.90
N ILE A 95 -3.20 8.12 16.09
CA ILE A 95 -2.75 6.87 15.49
C ILE A 95 -3.37 5.62 16.11
N ALA A 96 -3.99 5.75 17.28
CA ALA A 96 -4.71 4.66 17.93
C ALA A 96 -5.90 4.16 17.09
N GLU A 97 -6.36 4.96 16.13
CA GLU A 97 -7.47 4.66 15.23
C GLU A 97 -7.12 3.59 14.17
N THR A 98 -8.13 3.19 13.41
CA THR A 98 -8.04 2.20 12.33
C THR A 98 -7.18 2.72 11.17
N VAL A 99 -6.23 1.90 10.67
CA VAL A 99 -5.44 2.24 9.47
C VAL A 99 -6.24 1.93 8.20
N ILE A 100 -6.29 2.87 7.26
CA ILE A 100 -6.98 2.73 5.98
C ILE A 100 -5.99 2.24 4.92
N ILE A 101 -6.30 1.10 4.31
CA ILE A 101 -5.62 0.56 3.15
C ILE A 101 -6.42 0.93 1.91
N LEU A 102 -5.81 1.73 1.05
CA LEU A 102 -6.32 2.16 -0.23
C LEU A 102 -5.91 1.13 -1.30
N CYS A 103 -6.91 0.52 -1.94
CA CYS A 103 -6.75 -0.44 -3.03
C CYS A 103 -7.73 -0.06 -4.15
N ASP A 104 -7.36 -0.24 -5.42
CA ASP A 104 -8.25 0.08 -6.54
C ASP A 104 -9.16 -1.10 -6.94
N ASN A 105 -8.84 -2.32 -6.46
CA ASN A 105 -9.56 -3.54 -6.77
C ASN A 105 -10.77 -3.77 -5.84
N THR A 106 -11.95 -3.41 -6.32
CA THR A 106 -13.22 -3.60 -5.58
C THR A 106 -13.51 -5.05 -5.19
N ALA A 107 -13.08 -6.03 -6.00
CA ALA A 107 -13.29 -7.44 -5.67
C ALA A 107 -12.39 -7.90 -4.51
N ALA A 108 -11.16 -7.38 -4.41
CA ALA A 108 -10.29 -7.62 -3.28
C ALA A 108 -10.86 -7.00 -2.00
N ILE A 109 -11.35 -5.75 -2.08
CA ILE A 109 -12.04 -5.06 -0.98
C ILE A 109 -13.30 -5.83 -0.54
N ALA A 110 -14.10 -6.35 -1.48
CA ALA A 110 -15.28 -7.13 -1.15
C ALA A 110 -14.92 -8.42 -0.40
N GLN A 111 -13.86 -9.12 -0.83
CA GLN A 111 -13.39 -10.36 -0.19
C GLN A 111 -12.81 -10.17 1.22
N ALA A 112 -12.34 -8.95 1.51
CA ALA A 112 -11.91 -8.53 2.83
C ALA A 112 -13.10 -8.37 3.78
N LYS A 113 -14.19 -7.77 3.29
CA LYS A 113 -15.40 -7.46 4.07
C LYS A 113 -16.32 -8.66 4.25
N GLU A 114 -16.51 -9.45 3.20
CA GLU A 114 -17.47 -10.54 3.19
C GLU A 114 -16.83 -11.86 2.75
N PRO A 115 -16.86 -12.91 3.59
CA PRO A 115 -16.31 -14.20 3.25
C PRO A 115 -17.24 -14.94 2.29
N ARG A 116 -17.19 -14.61 0.99
CA ARG A 116 -17.80 -15.48 -0.02
C ARG A 116 -17.01 -16.78 -0.10
N SER A 117 -17.70 -17.89 0.18
CA SER A 117 -17.18 -19.25 0.05
C SER A 117 -16.83 -19.52 -1.41
N HIS A 118 -15.57 -19.29 -1.76
CA HIS A 118 -14.98 -19.82 -2.98
C HIS A 118 -14.05 -20.95 -2.57
N HIS A 119 -14.04 -22.01 -3.37
CA HIS A 119 -13.15 -23.16 -3.23
C HIS A 119 -11.71 -22.73 -3.51
N ARG A 120 -11.09 -21.98 -2.58
CA ARG A 120 -9.78 -21.37 -2.77
C ARG A 120 -8.67 -22.32 -2.40
N SER A 121 -7.61 -22.23 -3.18
CA SER A 121 -6.40 -23.02 -3.00
C SER A 121 -5.78 -22.77 -1.62
N LYS A 122 -5.28 -23.82 -0.97
CA LYS A 122 -4.67 -23.74 0.38
C LYS A 122 -3.51 -22.72 0.45
N HIS A 123 -2.81 -22.48 -0.66
CA HIS A 123 -1.63 -21.61 -0.71
C HIS A 123 -1.92 -20.14 -0.41
N ILE A 124 -3.15 -19.68 -0.64
CA ILE A 124 -3.55 -18.28 -0.43
C ILE A 124 -4.32 -18.06 0.88
N LEU A 125 -4.76 -19.15 1.52
CA LEU A 125 -5.66 -19.13 2.68
C LEU A 125 -5.13 -18.29 3.84
N ARG A 126 -3.81 -18.30 4.08
CA ARG A 126 -3.15 -17.50 5.13
C ARG A 126 -3.38 -15.99 4.95
N TYR A 127 -3.36 -15.50 3.72
CA TYR A 127 -3.51 -14.08 3.42
C TYR A 127 -4.96 -13.64 3.69
N TYR A 128 -5.93 -14.49 3.33
CA TYR A 128 -7.35 -14.29 3.66
C TYR A 128 -7.60 -14.21 5.16
N HIS A 129 -7.05 -15.16 5.94
CA HIS A 129 -7.25 -15.15 7.38
C HIS A 129 -6.64 -13.92 8.04
N LEU A 130 -5.38 -13.59 7.72
CA LEU A 130 -4.71 -12.42 8.29
C LEU A 130 -5.49 -11.14 8.01
N LEU A 131 -5.87 -10.93 6.75
CA LEU A 131 -6.56 -9.70 6.35
C LEU A 131 -7.91 -9.57 7.05
N ARG A 132 -8.69 -10.65 7.10
CA ARG A 132 -10.00 -10.66 7.77
C ARG A 132 -9.89 -10.48 9.27
N GLU A 133 -8.92 -11.12 9.91
CA GLU A 133 -8.70 -10.98 11.35
C GLU A 133 -8.45 -9.51 11.69
N MET A 134 -7.54 -8.85 10.98
CA MET A 134 -7.18 -7.45 11.23
C MET A 134 -8.34 -6.49 10.92
N VAL A 135 -9.14 -6.76 9.88
CA VAL A 135 -10.36 -5.99 9.60
C VAL A 135 -11.41 -6.20 10.70
N SER A 136 -11.60 -7.44 11.16
CA SER A 136 -12.59 -7.76 12.20
C SER A 136 -12.26 -7.17 13.57
N ARG A 137 -10.96 -7.06 13.88
CA ARG A 137 -10.44 -6.38 15.09
C ARG A 137 -10.57 -4.86 15.02
N GLY A 138 -10.84 -4.29 13.84
CA GLY A 138 -10.87 -2.85 13.62
C GLY A 138 -9.47 -2.21 13.54
N ASP A 139 -8.41 -3.01 13.46
CA ASP A 139 -7.04 -2.51 13.34
C ASP A 139 -6.81 -1.86 11.97
N VAL A 140 -7.45 -2.40 10.92
CA VAL A 140 -7.37 -1.91 9.55
C VAL A 140 -8.73 -1.90 8.86
N ARG A 141 -8.90 -1.03 7.84
CA ARG A 141 -10.06 -1.01 6.94
C ARG A 141 -9.59 -0.86 5.50
N MET A 142 -10.23 -1.56 4.57
CA MET A 142 -9.98 -1.39 3.14
C MET A 142 -11.00 -0.45 2.49
N ASP A 143 -10.48 0.57 1.81
CA ASP A 143 -11.24 1.56 1.04
C ASP A 143 -10.75 1.62 -0.41
N ARG A 144 -11.66 2.07 -1.29
CA ARG A 144 -11.36 2.19 -2.71
C ARG A 144 -10.57 3.47 -2.97
N VAL A 145 -9.52 3.36 -3.77
CA VAL A 145 -8.91 4.50 -4.47
C VAL A 145 -9.13 4.35 -5.97
N SER A 146 -9.18 5.47 -6.71
CA SER A 146 -9.20 5.41 -8.16
C SER A 146 -7.82 5.01 -8.70
N SER A 147 -7.73 4.19 -9.74
CA SER A 147 -6.43 3.80 -10.31
C SER A 147 -5.61 5.02 -10.78
N ALA A 148 -6.27 6.10 -11.21
CA ALA A 148 -5.60 7.37 -11.57
C ALA A 148 -4.95 8.12 -10.39
N GLU A 149 -5.37 7.78 -9.16
CA GLU A 149 -4.83 8.32 -7.91
C GLU A 149 -3.96 7.31 -7.16
N ASN A 150 -3.88 6.07 -7.65
CA ASN A 150 -3.12 5.00 -7.03
C ASN A 150 -1.63 5.14 -7.35
N THR A 151 -0.94 6.04 -6.64
CA THR A 151 0.46 6.38 -6.93
C THR A 151 1.40 5.18 -6.86
N ILE A 152 1.04 4.15 -6.10
CA ILE A 152 1.82 2.91 -5.95
C ILE A 152 2.02 2.15 -7.27
N ASP A 153 1.20 2.43 -8.31
CA ASP A 153 1.41 1.93 -9.67
C ASP A 153 2.84 2.17 -10.16
N ALA A 154 3.47 3.29 -9.75
CA ALA A 154 4.86 3.60 -10.10
C ALA A 154 5.87 2.54 -9.62
N LEU A 155 5.51 1.78 -8.58
CA LEU A 155 6.35 0.75 -7.98
C LEU A 155 5.98 -0.66 -8.45
N THR A 156 4.79 -0.87 -9.02
CA THR A 156 4.29 -2.20 -9.37
C THR A 156 4.19 -2.44 -10.87
N LYS A 157 4.04 -1.39 -11.68
CA LYS A 157 3.73 -1.47 -13.12
C LYS A 157 4.77 -0.72 -13.96
N PRO A 158 5.14 -1.26 -15.14
CA PRO A 158 5.89 -0.49 -16.12
C PRO A 158 5.02 0.66 -16.65
N MET A 159 5.58 1.86 -16.78
CA MET A 159 4.86 3.03 -17.29
C MET A 159 5.78 4.05 -17.94
N LEU A 160 5.18 5.00 -18.67
CA LEU A 160 5.90 6.11 -19.29
C LEU A 160 6.57 6.99 -18.23
N GLN A 161 7.78 7.49 -18.56
CA GLN A 161 8.57 8.34 -17.66
C GLN A 161 7.80 9.56 -17.15
N ILE A 162 6.99 10.20 -18.00
CA ILE A 162 6.18 11.36 -17.63
C ILE A 162 5.17 11.01 -16.52
N THR A 163 4.49 9.87 -16.66
CA THR A 163 3.55 9.36 -15.65
C THR A 163 4.27 8.98 -14.36
N HIS A 164 5.42 8.30 -14.50
CA HIS A 164 6.24 7.90 -13.37
C HIS A 164 6.69 9.13 -12.55
N THR A 165 7.24 10.16 -13.19
CA THR A 165 7.66 11.40 -12.51
C THR A 165 6.48 12.08 -11.79
N LYS A 166 5.31 12.15 -12.43
CA LYS A 166 4.09 12.69 -11.80
C LYS A 166 3.70 11.92 -10.53
N TYR A 167 3.85 10.60 -10.51
CA TYR A 167 3.59 9.78 -9.33
C TYR A 167 4.65 9.96 -8.24
N LEU A 168 5.94 10.08 -8.60
CA LEU A 168 7.00 10.42 -7.63
C LEU A 168 6.74 11.78 -6.97
N ASP A 169 6.28 12.77 -7.73
CA ASP A 169 5.94 14.09 -7.18
C ASP A 169 4.78 14.03 -6.18
N LYS A 170 3.75 13.23 -6.48
CA LYS A 170 2.62 12.96 -5.58
C LYS A 170 3.03 12.15 -4.33
N MET A 171 4.08 11.34 -4.43
CA MET A 171 4.73 10.67 -3.30
C MET A 171 5.59 11.63 -2.46
N GLY A 172 5.77 12.88 -2.89
CA GLY A 172 6.62 13.84 -2.19
C GLY A 172 8.12 13.54 -2.35
N LEU A 173 8.48 12.69 -3.32
CA LEU A 173 9.87 12.47 -3.69
C LEU A 173 10.35 13.68 -4.51
N ARG A 174 11.60 14.10 -4.27
CA ARG A 174 12.21 15.23 -4.98
C ARG A 174 13.59 14.84 -5.48
N THR A 175 13.98 15.37 -6.63
CA THR A 175 15.34 15.26 -7.13
C THR A 175 16.31 16.02 -6.25
N MET A 176 17.52 15.48 -6.02
CA MET A 176 18.54 16.13 -5.18
C MET A 176 18.94 17.53 -5.66
N ALA A 177 18.76 17.86 -6.93
CA ALA A 177 19.05 19.20 -7.45
C ALA A 177 18.16 20.29 -6.81
N ASP A 178 16.96 19.93 -6.33
CA ASP A 178 15.99 20.85 -5.72
C ASP A 178 16.23 21.08 -4.20
N TRP A 179 17.37 20.61 -3.70
CA TRP A 179 17.74 20.68 -2.28
C TRP A 179 18.64 21.87 -1.95
N LEU A 180 19.38 22.35 -2.94
CA LEU A 180 20.17 23.58 -2.88
C LEU A 180 19.29 24.77 -3.28
#